data_AF-A0A3D5G4F7-F1
#
_entry.id   AF-A0A3D5G4F7-F1
#
_cell.length_a   1.000
_cell.length_b   1.000
_cell.length_c   1.000
_cell.angle_alpha   90.00
_cell.angle_beta   90.00
_cell.angle_gamma   90.00
#
_symmetry.space_group_name_H-M   'P 1'
#
loop_
_entity.id
_entity.type
_entity.pdbx_description
1 polymer ?
#
loop_
_entity_poly.entity_id
_entity_poly.type
_entity_poly.pdbx_seq_one_letter_code
_entity_poly.pdbx_strand_id
1 'polypeptide(L)'
;EYTGMKFALYYIASYVNLVLSCLLVAVLYLGGWECPIPVGVLTNALGLSETTPWLQVITGTLGITMTLLKAYFFLFLAVLLRWTLPRVRIDQLLNLGWKFLLPVALVNLLLTAALKLAFPFAFGG
;
A
#
# COMPACT_ATOMS: atom_id res chain seq x y z
N GLU A 1 28.99 -17.05 1.87
CA GLU A 1 29.43 -18.36 1.33
C GLU A 1 28.22 -19.20 0.93
N TYR A 2 27.54 -18.82 -0.15
CA TYR A 2 26.37 -19.55 -0.65
C TYR A 2 26.67 -20.05 -2.07
N THR A 3 26.35 -21.32 -2.32
CA THR A 3 26.35 -21.90 -3.66
C THR A 3 25.18 -21.37 -4.49
N GLY A 4 25.28 -21.43 -5.83
CA GLY A 4 24.38 -20.76 -6.78
C GLY A 4 22.89 -20.94 -6.51
N MET A 5 22.44 -22.16 -6.16
CA MET A 5 21.02 -22.41 -5.85
C MET A 5 20.55 -21.70 -4.57
N LYS A 6 21.37 -21.72 -3.51
CA LYS A 6 21.03 -21.05 -2.24
C LYS A 6 21.04 -19.52 -2.40
N PHE A 7 21.95 -19.00 -3.22
CA PHE A 7 21.98 -17.59 -3.56
C PHE A 7 20.74 -17.17 -4.37
N ALA A 8 20.33 -17.97 -5.37
CA ALA A 8 19.14 -17.69 -6.16
C ALA A 8 17.86 -17.65 -5.31
N LEU A 9 17.70 -18.60 -4.38
CA LEU A 9 16.56 -18.60 -3.45
C LEU A 9 16.54 -17.37 -2.54
N TYR A 10 17.70 -16.95 -2.01
CA TYR A 10 17.79 -15.73 -1.22
C TYR A 10 17.40 -14.48 -2.03
N TYR A 11 17.85 -14.41 -3.28
CA TYR A 11 17.50 -13.32 -4.19
C TYR A 11 15.99 -13.29 -4.44
N ILE A 12 15.40 -14.39 -4.92
CA ILE A 12 13.97 -14.49 -5.19
C ILE A 12 13.15 -14.12 -3.94
N ALA A 13 13.51 -14.64 -2.77
CA ALA A 13 12.83 -14.32 -1.52
C ALA A 13 12.85 -12.81 -1.20
N SER A 14 13.99 -12.14 -1.41
CA SER A 14 14.10 -10.69 -1.19
C SER A 14 13.22 -9.87 -2.14
N TYR A 15 13.09 -10.28 -3.40
CA TYR A 15 12.21 -9.61 -4.37
C TYR A 15 10.73 -9.89 -4.10
N VAL A 16 10.38 -11.12 -3.72
CA VAL A 16 9.01 -11.44 -3.32
C VAL A 16 8.60 -10.61 -2.10
N ASN A 17 9.48 -10.47 -1.10
CA ASN A 17 9.19 -9.63 0.07
C ASN A 17 9.02 -8.14 -0.30
N LEU A 18 9.86 -7.63 -1.23
CA LEU A 18 9.72 -6.26 -1.73
C LEU A 18 8.37 -6.04 -2.42
N VAL A 19 7.97 -6.94 -3.32
CA VAL A 19 6.68 -6.86 -4.04
C VAL A 19 5.50 -6.97 -3.07
N LEU A 20 5.56 -7.91 -2.13
CA LEU A 20 4.53 -8.12 -1.13
C LEU A 20 4.36 -6.89 -0.21
N SER A 21 5.47 -6.29 0.23
CA SER A 21 5.44 -5.08 1.05
C SER A 21 4.80 -3.90 0.30
N CYS A 22 5.11 -3.72 -0.99
CA CYS A 22 4.50 -2.68 -1.82
C CYS A 22 2.99 -2.91 -2.02
N LEU A 23 2.58 -4.17 -2.22
CA LEU A 23 1.17 -4.54 -2.33
C LEU A 23 0.40 -4.26 -1.03
N LEU A 24 0.97 -4.62 0.13
CA LEU A 24 0.35 -4.34 1.43
C LEU A 24 0.17 -2.84 1.65
N VAL A 25 1.16 -2.01 1.32
CA VAL A 25 1.05 -0.55 1.45
C VAL A 25 -0.03 -0.01 0.50
N ALA A 26 -0.09 -0.49 -0.75
CA ALA A 26 -1.11 -0.07 -1.71
C ALA A 26 -2.54 -0.43 -1.28
N VAL A 27 -2.72 -1.58 -0.64
CA VAL A 27 -4.02 -2.03 -0.13
C VAL A 27 -4.42 -1.27 1.13
N LEU A 28 -3.53 -1.19 2.12
CA LEU A 28 -3.85 -0.62 3.44
C LEU A 28 -4.02 0.91 3.42
N TYR A 29 -3.22 1.63 2.62
CA TYR A 29 -3.22 3.09 2.64
C TYR A 29 -3.85 3.74 1.42
N LEU A 30 -3.87 3.08 0.26
CA LEU A 30 -4.41 3.65 -0.99
C LEU A 30 -5.70 2.98 -1.46
N GLY A 31 -6.39 2.24 -0.57
CA GLY A 31 -7.71 1.67 -0.84
C GLY A 31 -7.72 0.55 -1.88
N GLY A 32 -6.55 0.01 -2.26
CA GLY A 32 -6.44 -1.13 -3.18
C GLY A 32 -7.24 -0.95 -4.47
N TRP A 33 -8.37 -1.66 -4.54
CA TRP A 33 -9.28 -1.75 -5.68
C TRP A 33 -10.02 -0.45 -5.99
N GLU A 34 -10.10 0.46 -5.03
CA GLU A 34 -10.84 1.70 -5.22
C GLU A 34 -10.20 2.58 -6.28
N CYS A 35 -11.03 2.99 -7.22
CA CYS A 35 -10.68 3.98 -8.22
C CYS A 35 -11.10 5.36 -7.71
N PRO A 36 -10.34 6.43 -8.05
CA PRO A 36 -10.70 7.81 -7.67
C PRO A 36 -12.10 8.22 -8.10
N ILE A 37 -12.65 7.58 -9.14
CA ILE A 37 -14.03 7.74 -9.59
C ILE A 37 -14.84 6.57 -9.00
N PRO A 38 -15.79 6.83 -8.10
CA PRO A 38 -16.63 5.77 -7.53
C PRO A 38 -17.41 5.07 -8.64
N VAL A 39 -17.40 3.74 -8.63
CA VAL A 39 -18.16 2.93 -9.58
C VAL A 39 -19.64 3.35 -9.61
N GLY A 40 -20.23 3.71 -8.46
CA GLY A 40 -21.60 4.19 -8.39
C GLY A 40 -21.87 5.52 -9.12
N VAL A 41 -20.88 6.44 -9.19
CA VAL A 41 -21.01 7.66 -9.99
C VAL A 41 -20.92 7.32 -11.48
N LEU A 42 -20.05 6.38 -11.84
CA LEU A 42 -19.90 5.90 -13.21
C LEU A 42 -21.18 5.18 -13.70
N THR A 43 -21.74 4.30 -12.87
CA THR A 43 -22.96 3.54 -13.16
C THR A 43 -24.18 4.47 -13.28
N ASN A 44 -24.31 5.45 -12.39
CA ASN A 44 -25.39 6.45 -12.46
C ASN A 44 -25.25 7.40 -13.67
N ALA A 45 -24.03 7.81 -14.02
CA ALA A 45 -23.78 8.66 -15.19
C ALA A 45 -24.05 7.94 -16.52
N LEU A 46 -23.85 6.61 -16.56
CA LEU A 46 -24.11 5.78 -17.73
C LEU A 46 -25.56 5.26 -17.79
N GLY A 47 -26.37 5.44 -16.75
CA GLY A 47 -27.79 5.05 -16.72
C GLY A 47 -28.03 3.53 -16.80
N LEU A 48 -27.05 2.72 -16.41
CA LEU A 48 -27.07 1.26 -16.50
C LEU A 48 -27.22 0.63 -15.12
N SER A 49 -27.85 -0.54 -15.03
CA SER A 49 -27.94 -1.28 -13.76
C SER A 49 -26.62 -1.96 -13.39
N GLU A 50 -26.25 -1.90 -12.11
CA GLU A 50 -25.08 -2.56 -11.48
C GLU A 50 -25.00 -4.09 -11.74
N THR A 51 -26.10 -4.68 -12.19
CA THR A 51 -26.26 -6.11 -12.47
C THR A 51 -25.81 -6.53 -13.87
N THR A 52 -25.42 -5.59 -14.73
CA THR A 52 -24.96 -5.90 -16.09
C THR A 52 -23.63 -6.69 -16.04
N PRO A 53 -23.59 -7.96 -16.51
CA PRO A 53 -22.40 -8.82 -16.33
C PRO A 53 -21.14 -8.26 -16.99
N TRP A 54 -21.28 -7.60 -18.14
CA TRP A 54 -20.15 -7.02 -18.88
C TRP A 54 -19.52 -5.84 -18.13
N LEU A 55 -20.32 -5.02 -17.45
CA LEU A 55 -19.83 -3.88 -16.67
C LEU A 55 -19.09 -4.33 -15.42
N GLN A 56 -19.54 -5.42 -14.77
CA GLN A 56 -18.83 -6.05 -13.64
C GLN A 56 -17.46 -6.61 -14.02
N VAL A 57 -17.31 -7.17 -15.22
CA VAL A 57 -16.00 -7.63 -15.71
C VAL A 57 -15.08 -6.44 -15.97
N ILE A 58 -15.60 -5.33 -16.51
CA ILE A 58 -14.81 -4.12 -16.77
C ILE A 58 -14.39 -3.45 -15.46
N THR A 59 -15.29 -3.25 -14.51
CA THR A 59 -14.95 -2.70 -13.18
C THR A 59 -14.03 -3.65 -12.40
N GLY A 60 -14.28 -4.95 -12.54
CA GLY A 60 -13.40 -6.10 -12.25
C GLY A 60 -11.93 -5.86 -12.62
N THR A 61 -11.70 -5.88 -13.92
CA THR A 61 -10.37 -5.73 -14.53
C THR A 61 -9.74 -4.37 -14.25
N LEU A 62 -10.54 -3.31 -14.19
CA LEU A 62 -10.06 -1.96 -13.88
C LEU A 62 -9.57 -1.87 -12.42
N GLY A 63 -10.26 -2.47 -11.45
CA GLY A 63 -9.80 -2.51 -10.07
C GLY A 63 -8.50 -3.30 -9.89
N ILE A 64 -8.36 -4.45 -10.56
CA ILE A 64 -7.10 -5.22 -10.57
C ILE A 64 -5.97 -4.38 -11.16
N THR A 65 -6.17 -3.78 -12.34
CA THR A 65 -5.12 -2.97 -12.97
C THR A 65 -4.74 -1.75 -12.11
N MET A 66 -5.69 -1.15 -11.40
CA MET A 66 -5.43 -0.03 -10.48
C MET A 66 -4.59 -0.46 -9.26
N THR A 67 -4.89 -1.62 -8.66
CA THR A 67 -4.07 -2.15 -7.55
C THR A 67 -2.64 -2.41 -7.99
N LEU A 68 -2.47 -3.02 -9.18
CA LEU A 68 -1.15 -3.29 -9.74
C LEU A 68 -0.40 -1.99 -10.05
N LEU A 69 -1.07 -0.99 -10.64
CA LEU A 69 -0.47 0.31 -10.93
C LEU A 69 0.01 1.00 -9.65
N LYS A 70 -0.81 1.05 -8.61
CA LYS A 70 -0.42 1.58 -7.29
C LYS A 70 0.77 0.82 -6.69
N ALA A 71 0.79 -0.50 -6.80
CA ALA A 71 1.90 -1.33 -6.32
C ALA A 71 3.19 -1.09 -7.12
N TYR A 72 3.12 -0.99 -8.44
CA TYR A 72 4.26 -0.66 -9.30
C TYR A 72 4.79 0.75 -9.03
N PHE A 73 3.91 1.71 -8.73
CA PHE A 73 4.32 3.06 -8.31
C PHE A 73 5.16 3.02 -7.03
N PHE A 74 4.75 2.23 -6.02
CA PHE A 74 5.58 2.05 -4.81
C PHE A 74 6.86 1.28 -5.07
N LEU A 75 6.83 0.26 -5.93
CA LEU A 75 8.04 -0.46 -6.31
C LEU A 75 9.03 0.49 -7.00
N PHE A 76 8.55 1.32 -7.92
CA PHE A 76 9.35 2.38 -8.54
C PHE A 76 9.92 3.34 -7.51
N LEU A 77 9.11 3.85 -6.57
CA LEU A 77 9.59 4.71 -5.49
C LEU A 77 10.63 4.03 -4.60
N ALA A 78 10.44 2.76 -4.23
CA ALA A 78 11.37 2.00 -3.40
C ALA A 78 12.72 1.81 -4.11
N VAL A 79 12.70 1.53 -5.42
CA VAL A 79 13.92 1.43 -6.23
C VAL A 79 14.57 2.81 -6.39
N LEU A 80 13.81 3.87 -6.63
CA LEU A 80 14.34 5.23 -6.72
C LEU A 80 15.02 5.66 -5.41
N LEU A 81 14.35 5.45 -4.28
CA LEU A 81 14.87 5.77 -2.94
C LEU A 81 16.16 5.01 -2.62
N ARG A 82 16.32 3.78 -3.15
CA ARG A 82 17.55 3.00 -3.01
C ARG A 82 18.77 3.70 -3.62
N TRP A 83 18.57 4.47 -4.70
CA TRP A 83 19.66 5.19 -5.37
C TRP A 83 19.82 6.63 -4.91
N THR A 84 18.77 7.26 -4.34
CA THR A 84 18.85 8.66 -3.89
C THR A 84 19.39 8.83 -2.48
N LEU A 85 19.14 7.87 -1.58
CA LEU A 85 19.54 7.99 -0.17
C LEU A 85 20.96 7.44 0.06
N PRO A 86 21.84 8.18 0.76
CA PRO A 86 23.15 7.67 1.14
C PRO A 86 23.01 6.55 2.17
N ARG A 87 23.94 5.59 2.13
CA ARG A 87 23.92 4.43 3.04
C ARG A 87 24.14 4.86 4.49
N VAL A 88 23.15 4.58 5.34
CA VAL A 88 23.16 4.91 6.78
C VAL A 88 23.80 3.78 7.60
N ARG A 89 24.46 4.13 8.71
CA ARG A 89 25.05 3.15 9.65
C ARG A 89 23.98 2.44 10.49
N ILE A 90 24.21 1.18 10.84
CA ILE A 90 23.25 0.34 11.60
C ILE A 90 22.82 1.01 12.92
N ASP A 91 23.76 1.64 13.64
CA ASP A 91 23.45 2.33 14.90
C ASP A 91 22.47 3.50 14.71
N GLN A 92 22.59 4.23 13.59
CA GLN A 92 21.69 5.34 13.25
C GLN A 92 20.32 4.82 12.81
N LEU A 93 20.29 3.69 12.09
CA LEU A 93 19.03 3.03 11.70
C LEU A 93 18.27 2.53 12.93
N LEU A 94 18.96 1.94 13.91
CA LEU A 94 18.35 1.49 15.15
C LEU A 94 17.84 2.67 15.98
N ASN A 95 18.62 3.76 16.07
CA ASN A 95 18.17 4.98 16.75
C ASN A 95 16.91 5.57 16.09
N LEU A 96 16.83 5.62 14.76
CA LEU A 96 15.64 6.08 14.04
C LEU A 96 14.42 5.19 14.35
N GLY A 97 14.58 3.87 14.31
CA GLY A 97 13.48 2.94 14.61
C GLY A 97 12.94 3.10 16.04
N TRP A 98 13.84 3.07 17.03
CA TRP A 98 13.43 3.05 18.43
C TRP A 98 13.07 4.41 19.00
N LYS A 99 13.76 5.48 18.60
CA LYS A 99 13.54 6.81 19.18
C LYS A 99 12.55 7.66 18.39
N PHE A 100 12.34 7.35 17.11
CA PHE A 100 11.47 8.16 16.26
C PHE A 100 10.21 7.39 15.83
N LEU A 101 10.36 6.24 15.15
CA LEU A 101 9.21 5.53 14.58
C LEU A 101 8.26 4.96 15.64
N LEU A 102 8.79 4.35 16.72
CA LEU A 102 7.96 3.77 17.78
C LEU A 102 7.12 4.82 18.54
N PRO A 103 7.70 5.91 19.07
CA PRO A 103 6.92 6.94 19.75
C PRO A 103 5.88 7.58 18.83
N VAL A 104 6.23 7.87 17.57
CA VAL A 104 5.31 8.48 16.61
C VAL A 104 4.14 7.55 16.30
N ALA A 105 4.37 6.25 16.13
CA ALA A 105 3.30 5.28 15.91
C ALA A 105 2.32 5.20 17.11
N LEU A 106 2.83 5.23 18.34
CA LEU A 106 2.00 5.24 19.55
C LEU A 106 1.17 6.52 19.65
N VAL A 107 1.77 7.68 19.37
CA VAL A 107 1.04 8.96 19.35
C VAL A 107 -0.03 8.96 18.25
N ASN A 108 0.27 8.44 17.06
CA ASN A 108 -0.71 8.34 15.98
C ASN A 108 -1.90 7.43 16.35
N LEU A 109 -1.63 6.33 17.06
CA LEU A 109 -2.67 5.43 17.55
C LEU A 109 -3.57 6.13 18.59
N LEU A 110 -2.98 6.80 19.58
CA LEU A 110 -3.74 7.55 20.58
C LEU A 110 -4.56 8.68 19.95
N LEU A 111 -3.98 9.40 18.97
CA LEU A 111 -4.67 10.45 18.22
C LEU A 111 -5.86 9.88 17.45
N THR A 112 -5.67 8.76 16.74
CA THR A 112 -6.74 8.11 15.99
C THR A 112 -7.87 7.65 16.92
N ALA A 113 -7.53 7.10 18.09
CA ALA A 113 -8.51 6.71 19.11
C ALA A 113 -9.29 7.93 19.67
N ALA A 114 -8.58 9.04 19.97
CA ALA A 114 -9.20 10.27 20.45
C ALA A 114 -10.12 10.91 19.40
N LEU A 115 -9.70 10.95 18.13
CA LEU A 115 -10.52 11.47 17.03
C LEU A 115 -11.78 10.64 16.80
N LYS A 116 -11.66 9.30 16.89
CA LYS A 116 -12.82 8.41 16.81
C LYS A 116 -13.83 8.66 17.94
N LEU A 117 -13.37 8.96 19.15
CA LEU A 117 -14.24 9.28 20.28
C LEU A 117 -14.89 10.66 20.15
N ALA A 118 -14.14 11.67 19.67
CA ALA A 118 -14.61 13.05 19.56
C ALA A 118 -15.56 13.28 18.39
N PHE A 119 -15.32 12.62 17.25
CA PHE A 119 -16.07 12.81 16.00
C PHE A 119 -16.55 11.48 15.42
N PRO A 120 -17.55 10.82 16.05
CA PRO A 120 -18.02 9.52 15.60
C PRO A 120 -18.59 9.56 14.17
N PHE A 121 -19.24 10.66 13.77
CA PHE A 121 -19.86 10.80 12.44
C PHE A 121 -18.89 10.71 11.25
N ALA A 122 -17.60 11.00 11.46
CA ALA A 122 -16.59 11.02 10.39
C ALA A 122 -15.64 9.82 10.43
N PHE A 123 -15.44 9.22 11.61
CA PHE A 123 -14.45 8.17 11.83
C PHE A 123 -15.12 6.86 12.23
N GLY A 124 -15.65 6.14 11.24
CA GLY A 124 -16.04 4.72 11.34
C GLY A 124 -16.88 4.36 12.57
N GLY A 125 -18.16 4.74 12.53
CA GLY A 125 -19.19 4.44 13.53
C GLY A 125 -20.48 5.20 13.24
#